data_AF-R7K5L4-F1
#
_entry.id   AF-R7K5L4-F1
#
_cell.length_a   1.000
_cell.length_b   1.000
_cell.length_c   1.000
_cell.angle_alpha   90.00
_cell.angle_beta   90.00
_cell.angle_gamma   90.00
#
_symmetry.space_group_name_H-M   'P 1'
#
loop_
_entity.id
_entity.type
_entity.pdbx_description
1 polymer ?
#
loop_
_entity_poly.entity_id
_entity_poly.type
_entity_poly.pdbx_seq_one_letter_code
_entity_poly.pdbx_strand_id
1 'polypeptide(L)'
;MKNILIPILVLIFLVGAGIAEALIVNNIFEDFIAETDKLIELAKNEELTQEQFEAYDSMWYDVREKCEFFLPHSDVYELNLRVSETKGYVQNKDFESCLVQLEVVKRLAMYVRHLAEPKLRHIL
;
A
#
# COMPACT_ATOMS: atom_id res chain seq x y z
N MET A 1 36.25 18.35 19.25
CA MET A 1 34.99 17.75 19.75
C MET A 1 33.72 18.43 19.20
N LYS A 2 33.63 19.77 19.08
CA LYS A 2 32.48 20.45 18.45
C LYS A 2 32.18 20.01 16.99
N ASN A 3 33.19 19.60 16.21
CA ASN A 3 33.01 19.21 14.82
C ASN A 3 32.40 17.80 14.61
N ILE A 4 32.32 16.97 15.66
CA ILE A 4 31.72 15.62 15.59
C ILE A 4 30.22 15.65 15.95
N LEU A 5 29.78 16.65 16.72
CA LEU A 5 28.38 16.82 17.10
C LEU A 5 27.45 16.95 15.89
N ILE A 6 27.87 17.72 14.88
CA ILE A 6 27.06 17.91 13.66
C ILE A 6 26.87 16.58 12.91
N PRO A 7 27.93 15.81 12.57
CA PRO A 7 27.77 14.48 11.98
C PRO A 7 26.88 13.53 12.80
N ILE A 8 26.99 13.54 14.13
CA ILE A 8 26.15 12.71 15.00
C ILE A 8 24.69 13.12 14.92
N LEU A 9 24.39 14.43 14.97
CA LEU A 9 23.03 14.93 14.86
C LEU A 9 22.41 14.61 13.50
N VAL A 10 23.18 14.76 12.42
CA VAL A 10 22.74 14.38 11.07
C VAL A 10 22.47 12.88 11.00
N LEU A 11 23.32 12.03 11.57
CA LEU A 11 23.12 10.58 11.61
C LEU A 11 21.83 10.22 12.37
N ILE A 12 21.60 10.80 13.55
CA ILE A 12 20.38 10.58 14.33
C ILE A 12 19.15 11.00 13.53
N PHE A 13 19.20 12.14 12.84
CA PHE A 13 18.10 12.61 12.02
C PHE A 13 17.80 11.67 10.86
N LEU A 14 18.82 11.20 10.13
CA LEU A 14 18.65 10.26 9.02
C LEU A 14 18.10 8.92 9.47
N VAL A 15 18.63 8.35 10.56
CA VAL A 15 18.12 7.10 11.13
C VAL A 15 16.69 7.26 11.62
N GLY A 16 16.39 8.36 12.32
CA GLY A 16 15.05 8.67 12.79
C GLY A 16 14.04 8.83 11.65
N ALA A 17 14.42 9.54 10.59
CA ALA A 17 13.58 9.73 9.40
C ALA A 17 13.30 8.39 8.70
N GLY A 18 14.30 7.53 8.51
CA GLY A 18 14.12 6.21 7.89
C GLY A 18 13.24 5.28 8.72
N ILE A 19 13.36 5.31 10.06
CA ILE A 19 12.46 4.55 10.95
C ILE A 19 11.03 5.09 10.85
N ALA A 20 10.86 6.42 10.84
CA ALA A 20 9.54 7.04 10.74
C ALA A 20 8.85 6.70 9.41
N GLU A 21 9.57 6.81 8.29
CA GLU A 21 9.11 6.41 6.96
C GLU A 21 8.66 4.95 6.94
N ALA A 22 9.50 4.03 7.43
CA ALA A 22 9.17 2.61 7.48
C ALA A 22 7.89 2.32 8.28
N LEU A 23 7.71 2.99 9.43
CA LEU A 23 6.51 2.83 10.25
C LEU A 23 5.26 3.39 9.56
N ILE A 24 5.37 4.56 8.92
CA ILE A 24 4.28 5.20 8.19
C ILE A 24 3.81 4.30 7.05
N VAL A 25 4.73 3.86 6.18
CA VAL A 25 4.40 3.01 5.04
C VAL A 25 3.80 1.68 5.51
N ASN A 26 4.37 1.04 6.54
CA ASN A 26 3.84 -0.20 7.07
C ASN A 26 2.39 -0.08 7.55
N ASN A 27 2.08 0.95 8.33
CA ASN A 27 0.73 1.15 8.86
C ASN A 27 -0.27 1.42 7.73
N ILE A 28 0.09 2.28 6.76
CA ILE A 28 -0.76 2.60 5.61
C ILE A 28 -1.11 1.33 4.82
N PHE A 29 -0.12 0.49 4.52
CA PHE A 29 -0.37 -0.74 3.76
C PHE A 29 -1.05 -1.82 4.58
N GLU A 30 -0.85 -1.87 5.90
CA GLU A 30 -1.59 -2.78 6.77
C GLU A 30 -3.10 -2.51 6.72
N ASP A 31 -3.50 -1.25 6.84
CA ASP A 31 -4.90 -0.84 6.74
C ASP A 31 -5.46 -1.13 5.34
N PHE A 32 -4.69 -0.81 4.29
CA PHE A 32 -5.07 -1.06 2.90
C PHE A 32 -5.28 -2.56 2.59
N ILE A 33 -4.39 -3.42 3.09
CA ILE A 33 -4.49 -4.87 2.95
C ILE A 33 -5.73 -5.39 3.68
N ALA A 34 -5.98 -4.92 4.90
CA ALA A 34 -7.14 -5.33 5.68
C ALA A 34 -8.46 -4.96 5.00
N GLU A 35 -8.56 -3.79 4.37
CA GLU A 35 -9.74 -3.41 3.61
C GLU A 35 -9.86 -4.22 2.31
N THR A 36 -8.75 -4.50 1.64
CA THR A 36 -8.72 -5.37 0.46
C THR A 36 -9.25 -6.77 0.80
N ASP A 37 -8.89 -7.31 1.97
CA ASP A 37 -9.41 -8.59 2.46
C ASP A 37 -10.92 -8.59 2.66
N LYS A 38 -11.50 -7.48 3.16
CA LYS A 38 -12.96 -7.34 3.27
C LYS A 38 -13.62 -7.38 1.91
N LEU A 39 -13.07 -6.65 0.92
CA LEU A 39 -13.60 -6.66 -0.45
C LEU A 39 -13.49 -8.02 -1.11
N ILE A 40 -12.41 -8.77 -0.86
CA ILE A 40 -12.26 -10.15 -1.33
C ILE A 40 -13.39 -11.02 -0.77
N GLU A 41 -13.68 -10.95 0.53
CA GLU A 41 -14.77 -11.71 1.14
C GLU A 41 -16.15 -11.31 0.59
N LEU A 42 -16.39 -10.02 0.39
CA LEU A 42 -17.62 -9.52 -0.25
C LEU A 42 -17.76 -10.02 -1.70
N ALA A 43 -16.68 -10.02 -2.47
CA ALA A 43 -16.68 -10.52 -3.84
C ALA A 43 -16.92 -12.04 -3.89
N LYS A 44 -16.34 -12.82 -2.96
CA LYS A 44 -16.60 -14.27 -2.84
C LYS A 44 -18.07 -14.58 -2.59
N ASN A 45 -18.76 -13.73 -1.82
CA ASN A 45 -20.17 -13.89 -1.50
C ASN A 45 -21.10 -13.24 -2.54
N GLU A 46 -20.56 -12.65 -3.61
CA GLU A 46 -21.31 -11.87 -4.62
C GLU A 46 -22.08 -10.67 -4.01
N GLU A 47 -21.58 -10.15 -2.88
CA GLU A 47 -22.19 -9.06 -2.12
C GLU A 47 -21.49 -7.71 -2.32
N LEU A 48 -20.35 -7.69 -3.04
CA LEU A 48 -19.58 -6.48 -3.30
C LEU A 48 -20.40 -5.48 -4.14
N THR A 49 -20.71 -4.33 -3.55
CA THR A 49 -21.44 -3.26 -4.22
C THR A 49 -20.50 -2.20 -4.80
N GLN A 50 -21.01 -1.43 -5.77
CA GLN A 50 -20.29 -0.28 -6.32
C GLN A 50 -19.97 0.77 -5.24
N GLU A 51 -20.88 1.03 -4.30
CA GLU A 51 -20.67 2.00 -3.22
C GLU A 51 -19.53 1.56 -2.29
N GLN A 52 -19.48 0.28 -1.92
CA GLN A 52 -18.38 -0.28 -1.14
C GLN A 52 -17.05 -0.16 -1.90
N PHE A 53 -17.06 -0.43 -3.21
CA PHE A 53 -15.87 -0.27 -4.03
C PHE A 53 -15.44 1.20 -4.18
N GLU A 54 -16.37 2.15 -4.29
CA GLU A 54 -16.04 3.58 -4.37
C GLU A 54 -15.41 4.11 -3.08
N ALA A 55 -15.84 3.60 -1.92
CA ALA A 55 -15.19 3.89 -0.64
C ALA A 55 -13.76 3.33 -0.61
N TYR A 56 -13.55 2.11 -1.12
CA TYR A 56 -12.24 1.50 -1.27
C TYR A 56 -11.33 2.26 -2.26
N ASP A 57 -11.86 2.69 -3.41
CA ASP A 57 -11.16 3.50 -4.42
C ASP A 57 -10.71 4.85 -3.83
N SER A 58 -11.56 5.45 -2.99
CA SER A 58 -11.23 6.69 -2.26
C SER A 58 -10.12 6.46 -1.23
N MET A 59 -10.18 5.36 -0.48
CA MET A 59 -9.09 4.98 0.44
C MET A 59 -7.78 4.74 -0.32
N TRP A 60 -7.83 4.07 -1.48
CA TRP A 60 -6.66 3.87 -2.33
C TRP A 60 -6.06 5.21 -2.77
N TYR A 61 -6.89 6.20 -3.13
CA TYR A 61 -6.41 7.53 -3.48
C TYR A 61 -5.56 8.16 -2.37
N ASP A 62 -6.03 8.08 -1.12
CA ASP A 62 -5.31 8.61 0.05
C ASP A 62 -4.01 7.84 0.34
N VAL A 63 -4.03 6.51 0.17
CA VAL A 63 -2.85 5.65 0.28
C VAL A 63 -1.82 6.04 -0.78
N ARG A 64 -2.26 6.17 -2.04
CA ARG A 64 -1.44 6.51 -3.20
C ARG A 64 -0.73 7.84 -3.00
N GLU A 65 -1.47 8.89 -2.65
CA GLU A 65 -0.92 10.24 -2.48
C GLU A 65 0.17 10.27 -1.39
N LYS A 66 -0.05 9.59 -0.26
CA LYS A 66 0.97 9.48 0.80
C LYS A 66 2.21 8.71 0.32
N CYS A 67 2.01 7.67 -0.49
CA CYS A 67 3.08 6.78 -0.95
C CYS A 67 3.94 7.38 -2.07
N GLU A 68 3.42 8.29 -2.89
CA GLU A 68 4.16 8.91 -4.00
C GLU A 68 5.43 9.65 -3.55
N PHE A 69 5.53 10.04 -2.27
CA PHE A 69 6.72 10.64 -1.69
C PHE A 69 7.77 9.63 -1.21
N PHE A 70 7.32 8.48 -0.70
CA PHE A 70 8.18 7.48 -0.04
C PHE A 70 8.55 6.30 -0.94
N LEU A 71 7.76 6.02 -1.98
CA LEU A 71 7.86 4.80 -2.77
C LEU A 71 8.18 5.06 -4.24
N PRO A 72 8.82 4.10 -4.93
CA PRO A 72 8.99 4.15 -6.37
C PRO A 72 7.63 4.26 -7.08
N HIS A 73 7.51 5.21 -8.02
CA HIS A 73 6.27 5.43 -8.76
C HIS A 73 5.78 4.18 -9.52
N SER A 74 6.69 3.27 -9.92
CA SER A 74 6.33 2.02 -10.60
C SER A 74 5.47 1.09 -9.73
N ASP A 75 5.78 1.00 -8.44
CA ASP A 75 5.09 0.08 -7.53
C ASP A 75 3.67 0.60 -7.24
N VAL A 76 3.56 1.92 -7.08
CA VAL A 76 2.28 2.62 -6.89
C VAL A 76 1.43 2.57 -8.17
N TYR A 77 2.04 2.70 -9.34
CA TYR A 77 1.36 2.67 -10.63
C TYR A 77 0.66 1.33 -10.90
N GLU A 78 1.34 0.20 -10.65
CA GLU A 78 0.75 -1.13 -10.87
C GLU A 78 -0.46 -1.35 -9.96
N LEU A 79 -0.36 -1.01 -8.68
CA LEU A 79 -1.50 -1.05 -7.76
C LEU A 79 -2.67 -0.20 -8.26
N ASN A 80 -2.38 1.03 -8.72
CA ASN A 80 -3.39 1.93 -9.25
C ASN A 80 -4.10 1.36 -10.47
N LEU A 81 -3.37 0.71 -11.37
CA LEU A 81 -3.94 0.04 -12.54
C LEU A 81 -4.91 -1.07 -12.11
N ARG A 82 -4.50 -1.93 -11.18
CA ARG A 82 -5.33 -3.07 -10.72
C ARG A 82 -6.58 -2.63 -9.97
N VAL A 83 -6.49 -1.60 -9.13
CA VAL A 83 -7.67 -1.00 -8.48
C VAL A 83 -8.62 -0.42 -9.53
N SER A 84 -8.09 0.27 -10.54
CA SER A 84 -8.91 0.85 -11.62
C SER A 84 -9.60 -0.22 -12.49
N GLU A 85 -8.90 -1.32 -12.81
CA GLU A 85 -9.49 -2.47 -13.53
C GLU A 85 -10.62 -3.11 -12.71
N THR A 86 -10.41 -3.28 -11.40
CA THR A 86 -11.41 -3.85 -10.47
C THR A 86 -12.73 -3.08 -10.51
N LYS A 87 -12.67 -1.74 -10.62
CA LYS A 87 -13.86 -0.89 -10.76
C LYS A 87 -14.76 -1.31 -11.92
N GLY A 88 -14.15 -1.62 -13.08
CA GLY A 88 -14.89 -2.07 -14.26
C GLY A 88 -15.56 -3.43 -14.04
N TYR A 89 -14.90 -4.35 -13.34
CA TYR A 89 -15.49 -5.65 -13.01
C TYR A 89 -16.64 -5.54 -12.01
N VAL A 90 -16.53 -4.67 -10.99
CA VAL A 90 -17.60 -4.42 -10.01
C VAL A 90 -18.83 -3.85 -10.71
N GLN A 91 -18.66 -2.89 -11.61
CA GLN A 91 -19.77 -2.29 -12.38
C GLN A 91 -20.50 -3.32 -13.26
N ASN A 92 -19.77 -4.30 -13.80
CA ASN A 92 -20.33 -5.38 -14.61
C ASN A 92 -20.83 -6.58 -13.80
N LYS A 93 -20.70 -6.55 -12.46
CA LYS A 93 -20.97 -7.69 -11.56
C LYS A 93 -20.19 -8.96 -11.93
N ASP A 94 -19.00 -8.79 -12.49
CA ASP A 94 -18.06 -9.87 -12.77
C ASP A 94 -17.23 -10.16 -11.51
N PHE A 95 -17.84 -10.88 -10.56
CA PHE A 95 -17.24 -11.14 -9.25
C PHE A 95 -16.01 -12.05 -9.32
N GLU A 96 -15.93 -12.93 -10.32
CA GLU A 96 -14.76 -13.78 -10.54
C GLU A 96 -13.53 -12.94 -10.90
N SER A 97 -13.70 -12.02 -11.87
CA SER A 97 -12.61 -11.09 -12.23
C SER A 97 -12.29 -10.12 -11.09
N CYS A 98 -13.29 -9.66 -10.32
CA CYS A 98 -13.06 -8.85 -9.11
C CYS A 98 -12.16 -9.58 -8.12
N LEU A 99 -12.49 -10.84 -7.81
CA LEU A 99 -11.73 -11.67 -6.87
C LEU A 99 -10.26 -11.79 -7.31
N VAL A 100 -10.04 -12.14 -8.58
CA VAL A 100 -8.69 -12.31 -9.13
C VAL A 100 -7.89 -11.02 -9.01
N GLN A 101 -8.50 -9.87 -9.34
CA GLN A 101 -7.82 -8.59 -9.28
C GLN A 101 -7.53 -8.14 -7.85
N LEU A 102 -8.49 -8.27 -6.93
CA LEU A 102 -8.29 -7.93 -5.52
C LEU A 102 -7.20 -8.79 -4.86
N GLU A 103 -7.12 -10.08 -5.23
CA GLU A 103 -6.01 -10.98 -4.82
C GLU A 103 -4.65 -10.50 -5.34
N VAL A 104 -4.59 -9.98 -6.57
CA VAL A 104 -3.37 -9.37 -7.12
C VAL A 104 -3.03 -8.08 -6.36
N VAL A 105 -4.01 -7.20 -6.12
CA VAL A 105 -3.84 -5.97 -5.35
C VAL A 105 -3.28 -6.29 -3.96
N LYS A 106 -3.86 -7.26 -3.25
CA LYS A 106 -3.37 -7.71 -1.94
C LYS A 106 -1.92 -8.17 -2.01
N ARG A 107 -1.57 -9.02 -2.98
CA ARG A 107 -0.19 -9.52 -3.12
C ARG A 107 0.81 -8.39 -3.39
N LEU A 108 0.46 -7.43 -4.25
CA LEU A 108 1.30 -6.26 -4.52
C LEU A 108 1.44 -5.38 -3.28
N ALA A 109 0.35 -5.12 -2.56
CA ALA A 109 0.36 -4.35 -1.33
C ALA A 109 1.24 -5.00 -0.25
N MET A 110 1.14 -6.33 -0.08
CA MET A 110 2.02 -7.09 0.82
C MET A 110 3.49 -7.01 0.40
N TYR A 111 3.77 -7.08 -0.90
CA TYR A 111 5.12 -6.95 -1.44
C TYR A 111 5.70 -5.56 -1.16
N VAL A 112 4.96 -4.49 -1.47
CA VAL A 112 5.39 -3.11 -1.22
C VAL A 112 5.63 -2.87 0.27
N ARG A 113 4.71 -3.31 1.13
CA ARG A 113 4.88 -3.27 2.58
C ARG A 113 6.18 -3.97 3.01
N HIS A 114 6.44 -5.16 2.49
CA HIS A 114 7.63 -5.92 2.82
C HIS A 114 8.94 -5.22 2.38
N LEU A 115 8.94 -4.53 1.24
CA LEU A 115 10.10 -3.74 0.79
C LEU A 115 10.39 -2.56 1.73
N ALA A 116 9.34 -1.94 2.29
CA ALA A 116 9.47 -0.83 3.21
C ALA A 116 9.91 -1.25 4.63
N GLU A 117 9.89 -2.55 4.96
CA GLU A 117 10.39 -3.04 6.25
C GLU A 117 11.93 -3.02 6.30
N PRO A 118 12.55 -2.26 7.23
CA PRO A 118 13.99 -2.22 7.39
C PRO A 118 14.47 -3.52 8.05
N LYS A 119 14.76 -4.53 7.23
CA LYS A 119 15.42 -5.76 7.69
C LYS A 119 16.92 -5.63 7.54
N LEU A 120 17.66 -6.00 8.59
CA LEU A 120 19.12 -6.06 8.56
C LEU A 120 19.65 -6.85 7.34
N ARG A 121 18.93 -7.88 6.90
CA ARG A 121 19.26 -8.68 5.70
C ARG A 121 19.15 -7.94 4.36
N HIS A 122 18.48 -6.78 4.33
CA HIS A 122 18.41 -5.94 3.12
C HIS A 122 19.55 -4.91 3.06
N ILE A 123 20.28 -4.73 4.17
CA ILE A 123 21.32 -3.71 4.34
C ILE A 123 22.73 -4.35 4.41
N LEU A 124 22.82 -5.56 4.96
CA LEU A 124 24.03 -6.38 5.08
C LEU A 124 24.05 -7.50 4.03
#